data_AF-A0A847V8B9-F1
#
_entry.id   AF-A0A847V8B9-F1
#
_cell.length_a   1.000
_cell.length_b   1.000
_cell.length_c   1.000
_cell.angle_alpha   90.00
_cell.angle_beta   90.00
_cell.angle_gamma   90.00
#
_symmetry.space_group_name_H-M   'P 1'
#
loop_
_entity.id
_entity.type
_entity.pdbx_description
1 polymer ?
#
loop_
_entity_poly.entity_id
_entity_poly.type
_entity_poly.pdbx_seq_one_letter_code
_entity_poly.pdbx_strand_id
1 'polypeptide(L)' 'MTTHTMVAPVLPGAEGLVDPLRGRVDYVFVDRMNYHYADRVCREHDLQDTLSDDFFRRATRDLRTL' A
#
# COMPACT_ATOMS: atom_id res chain seq x y z
N MET A 1 -6.73 -9.79 22.48
CA MET A 1 -5.55 -10.00 21.63
C MET A 1 -5.76 -9.18 20.38
N THR A 2 -4.77 -8.39 19.96
CA THR A 2 -4.87 -7.49 18.81
C THR A 2 -3.99 -7.99 17.68
N THR A 3 -4.57 -8.21 16.51
CA THR A 3 -3.90 -8.70 15.30
C THR A 3 -3.57 -7.53 14.39
N HIS A 4 -2.32 -7.47 13.96
CA HIS A 4 -1.80 -6.38 13.13
C HIS A 4 -1.19 -6.95 11.85
N THR A 5 -1.24 -6.18 10.78
CA THR A 5 -0.51 -6.47 9.54
C THR A 5 0.12 -5.21 8.96
N MET A 6 1.08 -5.39 8.06
CA MET A 6 1.77 -4.31 7.37
C MET A 6 1.75 -4.55 5.86
N VAL A 7 1.32 -3.55 5.10
CA VAL A 7 1.44 -3.52 3.64
C VAL A 7 2.60 -2.58 3.31
N ALA A 8 3.74 -3.15 2.90
CA ALA A 8 4.95 -2.38 2.69
C ALA A 8 5.81 -2.84 1.51
N PRO A 9 6.16 -1.94 0.57
CA PRO A 9 5.50 -0.67 0.28
C PRO A 9 4.13 -0.89 -0.39
N VAL A 10 3.19 0.05 -0.26
CA VAL A 10 1.93 -0.01 -1.01
C VAL A 10 2.19 0.23 -2.51
N LEU A 11 1.73 -0.69 -3.34
CA LEU A 11 1.93 -0.74 -4.78
C LEU A 11 0.61 -1.13 -5.48
N PRO A 12 0.51 -0.96 -6.82
CA PRO A 12 -0.68 -1.38 -7.56
C PRO A 12 -1.02 -2.85 -7.28
N GLY A 13 -2.29 -3.15 -7.06
CA GLY A 13 -2.75 -4.49 -6.66
C GLY A 13 -2.95 -4.65 -5.14
N ALA A 14 -2.48 -3.71 -4.31
CA ALA A 14 -2.70 -3.74 -2.87
C ALA A 14 -4.19 -3.64 -2.47
N GLU A 15 -5.04 -3.09 -3.34
CA GLU A 15 -6.50 -3.09 -3.20
C GLU A 15 -7.07 -4.51 -3.09
N GLY A 16 -6.45 -5.50 -3.72
CA GLY A 16 -6.82 -6.91 -3.62
C GLY A 16 -6.57 -7.52 -2.24
N LEU A 17 -5.86 -6.81 -1.35
CA LEU A 17 -5.63 -7.25 0.03
C LEU A 17 -6.82 -6.98 0.95
N VAL A 18 -7.82 -6.19 0.50
CA VAL A 18 -8.99 -5.86 1.33
C VAL A 18 -9.75 -7.13 1.73
N ASP A 19 -10.18 -7.93 0.75
CA ASP A 19 -10.96 -9.14 0.99
C ASP A 19 -10.27 -10.18 1.91
N PRO A 20 -9.00 -10.55 1.71
CA PRO A 20 -8.34 -11.53 2.58
C PRO A 20 -8.05 -11.01 3.99
N LEU A 21 -7.99 -9.69 4.21
CA LEU A 21 -7.71 -9.10 5.52
C LEU A 21 -8.97 -8.73 6.31
N ARG A 22 -10.10 -8.52 5.63
CA ARG A 22 -11.36 -8.08 6.24
C ARG A 22 -11.78 -8.98 7.39
N GLY A 23 -12.00 -8.37 8.57
CA GLY A 23 -12.39 -9.08 9.79
C GLY A 23 -11.34 -10.05 10.36
N ARG A 24 -10.12 -10.10 9.82
CA ARG A 24 -9.01 -10.94 10.34
C ARG A 24 -7.95 -10.15 11.10
N VAL A 25 -7.86 -8.85 10.84
CA VAL A 25 -6.89 -7.94 11.46
C VAL A 25 -7.62 -6.76 12.08
N ASP A 26 -7.13 -6.29 13.21
CA ASP A 26 -7.66 -5.10 13.90
C ASP A 26 -7.04 -3.82 13.33
N TYR A 27 -5.79 -3.90 12.86
CA TYR A 27 -5.05 -2.76 12.35
C TYR A 27 -4.18 -3.11 11.15
N VAL A 28 -4.11 -2.18 10.19
CA VAL A 28 -3.22 -2.26 9.02
C VAL A 28 -2.30 -1.04 9.02
N PHE A 29 -1.00 -1.30 9.06
CA PHE A 29 0.02 -0.30 8.78
C PHE A 29 0.27 -0.27 7.27
N VAL A 30 0.26 0.92 6.67
CA VAL A 30 0.58 1.07 5.25
C VAL A 30 1.83 1.92 5.10
N ASP A 31 2.84 1.34 4.46
CA ASP A 31 4.09 2.02 4.15
C ASP A 31 4.01 2.68 2.76
N ARG A 32 4.42 3.94 2.71
CA ARG A 32 4.43 4.73 1.47
C ARG A 32 5.71 4.43 0.71
N MET A 33 5.62 4.15 -0.59
CA MET A 33 6.79 4.13 -1.48
C MET A 33 7.34 5.55 -1.68
N ASN A 34 8.14 6.08 -0.76
CA ASN A 34 8.79 7.40 -0.87
C ASN A 34 10.33 7.30 -0.85
N TYR A 35 10.83 6.14 -1.22
CA TYR A 35 12.24 5.81 -1.19
C TYR A 35 12.95 6.34 -2.43
N HIS A 36 13.84 7.32 -2.27
CA HIS A 36 14.65 7.84 -3.39
C HIS A 36 15.46 6.75 -4.13
N TYR A 37 15.81 5.65 -3.46
CA TYR A 37 16.49 4.52 -4.09
C TYR A 37 15.59 3.71 -5.02
N ALA A 38 14.26 3.82 -4.88
CA ALA A 38 13.28 3.13 -5.72
C ALA A 38 13.01 3.87 -7.03
N ASP A 39 13.37 5.15 -7.16
CA ASP A 39 13.09 5.99 -8.35
C ASP A 39 13.50 5.31 -9.66
N ARG A 40 14.70 4.70 -9.70
CA ARG A 40 15.19 4.01 -10.89
C ARG A 40 14.34 2.79 -11.24
N VAL A 41 14.05 1.94 -10.24
CA VAL A 41 13.27 0.71 -10.41
C VAL A 41 11.83 1.05 -10.79
N CYS A 42 11.22 2.03 -10.13
CA CYS A 42 9.89 2.50 -10.47
C CYS A 42 9.85 3.00 -11.91
N ARG A 43 10.86 3.74 -12.37
CA ARG A 43 10.95 4.17 -13.77
C ARG A 43 11.16 3.02 -14.76
N GLU A 44 11.95 2.01 -14.41
CA GLU A 44 12.18 0.82 -15.25
C GLU A 44 10.90 0.00 -15.44
N HIS A 45 9.93 0.12 -14.53
CA HIS A 45 8.67 -0.63 -14.53
C HIS A 45 7.42 0.25 -14.77
N ASP A 46 7.57 1.51 -15.18
CA ASP A 46 6.46 2.45 -15.39
C ASP A 46 5.57 2.67 -14.13
N LEU A 47 6.18 2.63 -12.94
CA LEU A 47 5.56 2.79 -11.61
C LEU A 47 5.85 4.15 -10.96
N GLN A 48 6.30 5.18 -11.69
CA GLN A 48 6.65 6.49 -11.14
C GLN A 48 5.47 7.12 -10.35
N ASP A 49 4.25 6.88 -10.81
CA ASP A 49 3.03 7.36 -10.15
C ASP A 49 2.91 6.84 -8.71
N THR A 50 3.48 5.66 -8.40
CA THR A 50 3.42 5.06 -7.07
C THR A 50 4.18 5.84 -6.00
N LEU A 51 5.13 6.68 -6.42
CA LEU A 51 5.90 7.56 -5.54
C LEU A 51 5.09 8.79 -5.07
N SER A 52 3.98 9.08 -5.75
CA SER A 52 3.14 10.25 -5.47
C SER A 52 2.29 10.09 -4.20
N ASP A 53 2.03 11.20 -3.53
CA ASP A 53 1.05 11.27 -2.45
C ASP A 53 -0.35 10.82 -2.90
N ASP A 54 -0.71 11.12 -4.15
CA ASP A 54 -2.04 10.83 -4.66
C ASP A 54 -2.25 9.35 -4.90
N PHE A 55 -1.24 8.63 -5.37
CA PHE A 55 -1.29 7.18 -5.43
C PHE A 55 -1.49 6.59 -4.04
N PHE A 56 -0.68 7.00 -3.06
CA PHE A 56 -0.79 6.52 -1.68
C PHE A 56 -2.20 6.75 -1.10
N ARG A 57 -2.76 7.96 -1.28
CA ARG A 57 -4.13 8.29 -0.81
C ARG A 57 -5.22 7.47 -1.50
N ARG A 58 -5.05 7.15 -2.78
CA ARG A 58 -5.99 6.31 -3.53
C ARG A 58 -5.90 4.86 -3.08
N ALA A 59 -4.70 4.28 -3.08
CA ALA A 59 -4.46 2.87 -2.73
C ALA A 59 -4.84 2.54 -1.28
N THR A 60 -4.70 3.50 -0.36
CA THR A 60 -5.08 3.31 1.06
C THR A 60 -6.56 3.52 1.34
N ARG A 61 -7.33 4.05 0.39
CA ARG A 61 -8.76 4.33 0.61
C ARG A 61 -9.53 3.05 0.93
N ASP A 62 -9.26 1.98 0.19
CA ASP A 62 -10.02 0.74 0.32
C ASP A 62 -9.60 -0.03 1.57
N LEU A 63 -8.30 0.02 1.94
CA LEU A 63 -7.77 -0.56 3.17
C LEU A 63 -8.36 0.08 4.45
N ARG A 64 -8.92 1.30 4.36
CA ARG A 64 -9.64 1.93 5.50
C ARG A 64 -11.01 1.29 5.78
N THR A 65 -11.49 0.42 4.90
CA THR A 65 -12.82 -0.22 5.00
C THR A 65 -12.77 -1.66 5.55
N LEU A 66 -11.56 -2.09 5.97
CA LEU A 66 -11.25 -3.41 6.52
C LEU A 66 -11.97 -3.76 7.83
#